data_AF-A0A5A5TEH2-F1
#
_entry.id   AF-A0A5A5TEH2-F1
#
_cell.length_a   1.000
_cell.length_b   1.000
_cell.length_c   1.000
_cell.angle_alpha   90.00
_cell.angle_beta   90.00
_cell.angle_gamma   90.00
#
_symmetry.space_group_name_H-M   'P 1'
#
loop_
_entity.id
_entity.type
_entity.pdbx_description
1 polymer ?
#
loop_
_entity_poly.entity_id
_entity_poly.type
_entity_poly.pdbx_seq_one_letter_code
_entity_poly.pdbx_strand_id
1 'polypeptide(L)' 'MLDARCLLLLMIFTDQEAVGAILRITRGNLRLIDRLMMQVEHILAANTMTVVTQEVVETAPENLIIGPS' A
#
# COMPACT_ATOMS: atom_id res chain seq x y z
N MET A 1 -13.34 -0.63 2.19
CA MET A 1 -13.49 -1.91 1.48
C MET A 1 -12.99 -1.69 0.07
N LEU A 2 -11.71 -1.99 -0.18
CA LEU A 2 -11.16 -1.87 -1.53
C LEU A 2 -11.83 -2.95 -2.42
N ASP A 3 -12.48 -2.52 -3.50
CA ASP A 3 -13.05 -3.40 -4.52
C ASP A 3 -12.12 -3.51 -5.75
N ALA A 4 -12.46 -4.36 -6.72
CA ALA A 4 -11.64 -4.53 -7.93
C ALA A 4 -11.45 -3.23 -8.74
N ARG A 5 -12.32 -2.22 -8.54
CA ARG A 5 -12.19 -0.90 -9.16
C ARG A 5 -11.15 -0.04 -8.46
N CYS A 6 -10.95 -0.18 -7.15
CA CYS A 6 -9.82 0.43 -6.44
C CYS A 6 -8.46 -0.08 -6.94
N LEU A 7 -8.35 -1.36 -7.31
CA LEU A 7 -7.11 -1.92 -7.87
C LEU A 7 -6.77 -1.31 -9.25
N LEU A 8 -7.78 -0.99 -10.05
CA LEU A 8 -7.61 -0.29 -11.32
C LEU A 8 -7.27 1.20 -11.13
N LEU A 9 -7.81 1.83 -10.07
CA LEU A 9 -7.49 3.20 -9.69
C LEU A 9 -6.03 3.34 -9.24
N LEU A 10 -5.49 2.30 -8.58
CA LEU A 10 -4.08 2.20 -8.21
C LEU A 10 -3.16 2.41 -9.43
N MET A 11 -3.50 1.85 -10.59
CA MET A 11 -2.71 2.02 -11.83
C MET A 11 -2.66 3.46 -12.36
N ILE A 12 -3.49 4.38 -11.85
CA ILE A 12 -3.52 5.80 -12.26
C ILE A 12 -2.63 6.66 -11.33
N PHE A 13 -2.37 6.22 -10.09
CA PHE A 13 -1.66 6.98 -9.05
C PHE A 13 -0.42 6.26 -8.48
N THR A 14 -0.05 5.12 -9.05
CA THR A 14 0.98 4.22 -8.51
C THR A 14 1.84 3.69 -9.66
N ASP A 15 3.15 3.59 -9.42
CA ASP A 15 4.07 2.96 -10.35
C ASP A 15 3.65 1.51 -10.65
N GLN A 16 3.84 1.02 -11.88
CA GLN A 16 3.52 -0.38 -12.23
C GLN A 16 4.24 -1.36 -11.29
N GLU A 17 5.47 -1.03 -10.88
CA GLU A 17 6.26 -1.85 -9.96
C GLU A 17 5.65 -1.89 -8.55
N ALA A 18 5.03 -0.81 -8.11
CA ALA A 18 4.35 -0.75 -6.81
C ALA A 18 3.07 -1.62 -6.78
N VAL A 19 2.32 -1.68 -7.89
CA VAL A 19 1.18 -2.61 -8.02
C VAL A 19 1.67 -4.07 -7.92
N GLY A 20 2.77 -4.39 -8.61
CA GLY A 20 3.41 -5.71 -8.53
C GLY A 20 3.88 -6.06 -7.11
N ALA A 21 4.48 -5.10 -6.40
CA ALA A 21 4.91 -5.27 -5.02
C ALA A 21 3.72 -5.51 -4.06
N ILE A 22 2.63 -4.75 -4.17
CA ILE A 22 1.41 -4.95 -3.37
C ILE A 22 0.88 -6.38 -3.54
N LEU A 23 0.73 -6.84 -4.79
CA LEU A 23 0.25 -8.19 -5.07
C LEU A 23 1.18 -9.27 -4.53
N ARG A 24 2.50 -9.09 -4.63
CA ARG A 24 3.51 -10.02 -4.11
C ARG A 24 3.51 -10.11 -2.58
N ILE A 25 3.45 -8.97 -1.90
CA ILE A 25 3.44 -8.88 -0.43
C ILE A 25 2.15 -9.48 0.14
N THR A 26 1.00 -9.16 -0.45
CA THR A 26 -0.31 -9.54 0.09
C THR A 26 -0.84 -10.87 -0.47
N ARG A 27 -0.24 -11.38 -1.55
CA ARG A 27 -0.68 -12.56 -2.30
C ARG A 27 -2.15 -12.49 -2.73
N GLY A 28 -2.65 -11.28 -3.00
CA GLY A 28 -4.04 -11.04 -3.37
C GLY A 28 -5.04 -11.12 -2.21
N ASN A 29 -4.57 -11.23 -0.95
CA ASN A 29 -5.47 -11.19 0.21
C ASN A 29 -5.96 -9.76 0.46
N LEU A 30 -7.23 -9.52 0.18
CA LEU A 30 -7.85 -8.19 0.32
C LEU A 30 -7.71 -7.58 1.73
N ARG A 31 -7.75 -8.39 2.80
CA ARG A 31 -7.55 -7.88 4.17
C ARG A 31 -6.13 -7.38 4.40
N LEU A 32 -5.15 -8.07 3.81
CA LEU A 32 -3.76 -7.63 3.87
C LEU A 32 -3.52 -6.41 2.98
N ILE A 33 -4.21 -6.32 1.83
CA ILE A 33 -4.19 -5.12 0.98
C ILE A 33 -4.74 -3.93 1.74
N ASP A 34 -5.93 -4.02 2.35
CA ASP A 34 -6.52 -2.95 3.16
C ASP A 34 -5.55 -2.48 4.26
N ARG A 35 -4.92 -3.43 4.97
CA ARG A 35 -3.94 -3.12 6.02
C ARG A 35 -2.68 -2.44 5.47
N LEU A 36 -2.14 -2.94 4.36
CA LEU A 36 -0.96 -2.39 3.71
C LEU A 36 -1.22 -0.96 3.22
N MET A 37 -2.37 -0.71 2.59
CA MET A 37 -2.72 0.61 2.08
C MET A 37 -2.84 1.65 3.20
N MET A 38 -3.38 1.27 4.36
CA MET A 38 -3.40 2.16 5.53
C MET A 38 -1.99 2.56 6.00
N GLN A 39 -1.02 1.65 5.93
CA GLN A 39 0.37 1.95 6.27
C GLN A 39 1.05 2.82 5.21
N VAL A 40 0.77 2.55 3.93
CA VAL A 40 1.24 3.39 2.81
C VAL A 40 0.74 4.83 2.98
N GLU A 41 -0.55 5.04 3.26
CA GLU A 41 -1.10 6.36 3.54
C GLU A 41 -0.37 7.07 4.69
N HIS A 42 -0.06 6.35 5.77
CA HIS A 42 0.66 6.90 6.91
C HIS A 42 2.10 7.34 6.55
N ILE A 43 2.83 6.51 5.79
CA ILE A 43 4.17 6.85 5.32
C ILE A 43 4.14 8.05 4.39
N LEU A 44 3.19 8.10 3.45
CA LEU A 44 3.04 9.22 2.53
C LEU A 44 2.78 10.53 3.29
N ALA A 45 1.86 10.51 4.25
CA ALA A 45 1.56 11.67 5.09
C ALA A 45 2.78 12.12 5.91
N ALA A 46 3.50 11.19 6.54
CA ALA A 46 4.69 11.50 7.33
C ALA A 46 5.83 12.10 6.49
N ASN A 47 5.95 11.69 5.22
CA ASN A 47 7.02 12.12 4.32
C ASN A 47 6.58 13.22 3.33
N THR A 48 5.37 13.76 3.46
CA THR A 48 4.80 14.76 2.53
C THR A 48 4.84 14.29 1.06
N MET A 49 4.70 12.98 0.84
CA MET A 49 4.69 12.37 -0.48
C MET A 49 3.25 12.20 -0.95
N THR A 50 3.02 12.29 -2.26
CA THR A 50 1.68 12.16 -2.86
C THR A 50 1.57 11.00 -3.85
N VAL A 51 2.67 10.27 -4.08
CA VAL A 51 2.77 9.20 -5.06
C VAL A 51 3.17 7.91 -4.35
N VAL A 52 2.42 6.84 -4.60
CA VAL A 52 2.76 5.51 -4.10
C VAL A 52 3.89 4.95 -4.98
N THR A 53 5.07 4.78 -4.42
CA THR A 53 6.22 4.14 -5.10
C THR A 53 6.45 2.73 -4.58
N GLN A 54 7.24 1.94 -5.32
CA GLN A 54 7.57 0.58 -4.89
C GLN A 54 8.29 0.59 -3.53
N GLU A 55 9.20 1.54 -3.34
CA GLU A 55 9.92 1.74 -2.09
C GLU A 55 8.96 1.97 -0.91
N VAL A 56 7.99 2.89 -1.06
CA VAL A 56 6.98 3.13 -0.01
C VAL A 56 6.19 1.86 0.32
N VAL A 57 5.81 1.09 -0.70
CA VAL A 57 5.10 -0.19 -0.53
C VAL A 57 5.96 -1.25 0.16
N GLU A 58 7.26 -1.30 -0.12
CA GLU A 58 8.19 -2.26 0.47
C GLU A 58 8.59 -1.87 1.90
N THR A 59 8.60 -0.59 2.25
CA THR A 59 8.84 -0.09 3.62
C THR A 59 7.59 -0.17 4.51
N ALA A 60 6.39 -0.14 3.94
CA ALA A 60 5.13 -0.18 4.70
C ALA A 60 4.95 -1.39 5.64
N PRO A 61 5.36 -2.63 5.28
CA PRO A 61 5.34 -3.78 6.18
C PRO A 61 6.30 -3.66 7.38
N GLU A 62 7.39 -2.92 7.27
CA GLU A 62 8.36 -2.73 8.35
C GLU A 62 7.87 -1.71 9.38
N ASN A 63 7.10 -0.72 8.91
CA ASN A 63 6.37 0.24 9.74
C ASN A 63 5.03 -0.30 10.26
N LEU A 64 4.79 -1.61 10.11
CA LEU A 64 3.63 -2.32 10.66
C LEU A 64 3.75 -2.42 12.19
N ILE A 65 3.87 -1.27 12.86
CA ILE A 65 3.50 -1.11 14.25
C ILE A 65 2.01 -1.45 14.27
N ILE A 66 1.73 -2.71 14.62
CA ILE A 66 0.46 -3.07 15.24
C ILE A 66 0.41 -2.14 16.44
N GLY A 67 -0.41 -1.09 16.39
CA GLY A 67 -0.56 -0.20 17.53
C GLY A 67 -0.72 -1.05 18.79
N PRO A 68 0.04 -0.82 19.86
CA PRO A 68 -0.23 -1.48 21.11
C PRO A 68 -1.59 -0.98 21.62
N SER A 69 -2.46 -1.93 21.93
CA SER A 69 -3.56 -1.87 22.91
C SER A 69 -4.71 -0.89 22.65
#